data_AF-A0A7U9T2T2-F1
#
_entry.id   AF-A0A7U9T2T2-F1
#
_cell.length_a   1.000
_cell.length_b   1.000
_cell.length_c   1.000
_cell.angle_alpha   90.00
_cell.angle_beta   90.00
_cell.angle_gamma   90.00
#
_symmetry.space_group_name_H-M   'P 1'
#
loop_
_entity.id
_entity.type
_entity.pdbx_description
1 polymer ?
#
loop_
_entity_poly.entity_id
_entity_poly.type
_entity_poly.pdbx_seq_one_letter_code
_entity_poly.pdbx_strand_id
1 'polypeptide(L)'
;MLTDIIAERFLKKLGTESFNERISIVEKYKKQWELSEIEFKSEFSTNSLIFYALSKRYGKVILKILINNGFDKEILALKLFQGENFCKLYEYSLDDKVYIMEQIVPAYTLYESAPRNERIKIAGEIFKGLHKTVPYSTFPTYTEWFEAGKKGTKNREDCEELYQYLDSAERMLTDICKMYSRNLLLHGDLHHENILKNENGGYTVIDPKGVIGDPVFDLSRFILDEFRDDLTSEPKDVVIDFVQKLGDGVGIPCEILLRCLYIETVIWLFREELANGESLEECQQLITNMKVAYEFAHSRKEKYMGQELHGFCGGNEVKDYTLIRETQIY
;
A
#
# COMPACT_ATOMS: atom_id res chain seq x y z
N MET A 1 -5.64 15.39 -31.71
CA MET A 1 -4.56 14.41 -31.90
C MET A 1 -3.55 14.67 -30.81
N LEU A 2 -3.18 13.66 -30.04
CA LEU A 2 -2.14 13.77 -29.02
C LEU A 2 -0.88 14.32 -29.70
N THR A 3 -0.32 15.41 -29.19
CA THR A 3 0.83 16.14 -29.80
C THR A 3 2.02 15.20 -30.01
N ASP A 4 2.83 15.45 -31.04
CA ASP A 4 3.96 14.59 -31.46
C ASP A 4 4.93 14.20 -30.34
N ILE A 5 5.08 15.06 -29.32
CA ILE A 5 5.91 14.83 -28.12
C ILE A 5 5.37 13.68 -27.24
N ILE A 6 4.06 13.45 -27.26
CA ILE A 6 3.39 12.41 -26.49
C ILE A 6 3.64 11.03 -27.14
N ALA A 7 3.65 10.96 -28.47
CA ALA A 7 3.91 9.72 -29.18
C ALA A 7 5.33 9.17 -28.92
N GLU A 8 6.37 10.01 -28.93
CA GLU A 8 7.76 9.55 -28.77
C GLU A 8 8.05 8.89 -27.41
N ARG A 9 7.56 9.45 -26.30
CA ARG A 9 7.79 8.87 -24.95
C ARG A 9 7.06 7.54 -24.76
N PHE A 10 5.85 7.45 -25.30
CA PHE A 10 5.04 6.24 -25.29
C PHE A 10 5.67 5.10 -26.11
N LEU A 11 6.13 5.43 -27.32
CA LEU A 11 6.81 4.49 -28.22
C LEU A 11 8.05 3.88 -27.57
N LYS A 12 8.80 4.68 -26.80
CA LYS A 12 10.00 4.23 -26.08
C LYS A 12 9.69 3.20 -24.97
N LYS A 13 8.51 3.28 -24.34
CA LYS A 13 8.16 2.45 -23.18
C LYS A 13 7.37 1.18 -23.53
N LEU A 14 6.45 1.26 -24.47
CA LEU A 14 5.54 0.17 -24.81
C LEU A 14 5.84 -0.47 -26.19
N GLY A 15 6.67 0.18 -26.99
CA GLY A 15 6.83 -0.15 -28.40
C GLY A 15 5.67 0.35 -29.27
N THR A 16 5.89 0.36 -30.59
CA THR A 16 4.98 0.98 -31.56
C THR A 16 3.62 0.32 -31.67
N GLU A 17 3.56 -1.01 -31.61
CA GLU A 17 2.30 -1.74 -31.74
C GLU A 17 1.38 -1.53 -30.54
N SER A 18 1.92 -1.59 -29.33
CA SER A 18 1.16 -1.37 -28.09
C SER A 18 0.68 0.08 -27.97
N PHE A 19 1.46 1.05 -28.46
CA PHE A 19 1.01 2.44 -28.52
C PHE A 19 -0.24 2.60 -29.39
N ASN A 20 -0.22 2.09 -30.63
CA ASN A 20 -1.33 2.21 -31.56
C ASN A 20 -2.62 1.55 -31.02
N GLU A 21 -2.49 0.38 -30.39
CA GLU A 21 -3.60 -0.30 -29.71
C GLU A 21 -4.21 0.60 -28.63
N ARG A 22 -3.38 1.17 -27.75
CA ARG A 22 -3.84 2.01 -26.62
C ARG A 22 -4.43 3.33 -27.08
N ILE A 23 -3.93 3.94 -28.16
CA ILE A 23 -4.56 5.12 -28.78
C ILE A 23 -5.96 4.78 -29.32
N SER A 24 -6.15 3.61 -29.92
CA SER A 24 -7.47 3.19 -30.40
C SER A 24 -8.49 3.05 -29.25
N ILE A 25 -8.03 2.62 -28.07
CA ILE A 25 -8.84 2.57 -26.84
C ILE A 25 -9.27 3.98 -26.43
N VAL A 26 -8.36 4.95 -26.42
CA VAL A 26 -8.70 6.35 -26.11
C VAL A 26 -9.81 6.87 -27.04
N GLU A 27 -9.69 6.67 -28.35
CA GLU A 27 -10.70 7.16 -29.31
C GLU A 27 -12.03 6.41 -29.21
N LYS A 28 -12.02 5.11 -28.89
CA LYS A 28 -13.23 4.33 -28.59
C LYS A 28 -13.97 4.93 -27.39
N TYR A 29 -13.27 5.10 -26.26
CA TYR A 29 -13.89 5.52 -25.01
C TYR A 29 -14.19 7.02 -24.94
N LYS A 30 -13.46 7.84 -25.70
CA LYS A 30 -13.82 9.23 -25.94
C LYS A 30 -15.23 9.37 -26.50
N LYS A 31 -15.59 8.53 -27.49
CA LYS A 31 -16.94 8.52 -28.06
C LYS A 31 -17.95 7.90 -27.10
N GLN A 32 -17.61 6.74 -26.52
CA GLN A 32 -18.53 5.98 -25.67
C GLN A 32 -18.92 6.72 -24.39
N TRP A 33 -17.99 7.45 -23.76
CA TRP A 33 -18.20 8.17 -22.51
C TRP A 33 -18.32 9.69 -22.69
N GLU A 34 -18.56 10.15 -23.93
CA GLU A 34 -18.75 11.55 -24.31
C GLU A 34 -17.65 12.47 -23.73
N LEU A 35 -16.38 12.09 -23.90
CA LEU A 35 -15.23 12.83 -23.40
C LEU A 35 -14.75 13.90 -24.41
N SER A 36 -14.28 15.01 -23.87
CA SER A 36 -13.70 16.15 -24.57
C SER A 36 -12.49 16.68 -23.79
N GLU A 37 -11.72 17.60 -24.39
CA GLU A 37 -10.54 18.23 -23.75
C GLU A 37 -9.57 17.21 -23.12
N ILE A 38 -9.33 16.09 -23.82
CA ILE A 38 -8.45 15.02 -23.33
C ILE A 38 -6.99 15.48 -23.36
N GLU A 39 -6.37 15.54 -22.19
CA GLU A 39 -4.98 15.94 -21.98
C GLU A 39 -4.20 14.81 -21.32
N PHE A 40 -3.11 14.36 -21.93
CA PHE A 40 -2.25 13.33 -21.35
C PHE A 40 -1.35 13.89 -20.25
N LYS A 41 -1.25 13.17 -19.13
CA LYS A 41 -0.38 13.52 -17.99
C LYS A 41 0.77 12.55 -17.86
N SER A 42 1.88 12.91 -18.50
CA SER A 42 3.07 12.06 -18.60
C SER A 42 3.73 11.80 -17.25
N GLU A 43 3.66 12.77 -16.35
CA GLU A 43 4.22 12.77 -15.00
C GLU A 43 3.58 11.71 -14.09
N PHE A 44 2.31 11.35 -14.35
CA PHE A 44 1.58 10.34 -13.57
C PHE A 44 1.47 8.98 -14.30
N SER A 45 2.04 8.87 -15.49
CA SER A 45 1.86 7.71 -16.38
C SER A 45 3.03 6.71 -16.29
N THR A 46 3.34 6.28 -15.07
CA THR A 46 4.40 5.30 -14.79
C THR A 46 3.90 3.87 -15.06
N ASN A 47 2.87 3.41 -14.38
CA ASN A 47 2.35 2.03 -14.53
C ASN A 47 0.98 1.97 -15.23
N SER A 48 0.50 3.11 -15.69
CA SER A 48 -0.76 3.29 -16.40
C SER A 48 -0.67 4.53 -17.29
N LEU A 49 -1.72 4.79 -18.07
CA LEU A 49 -1.85 5.99 -18.89
C LEU A 49 -2.92 6.87 -18.28
N ILE A 50 -2.52 8.07 -17.86
CA ILE A 50 -3.40 9.03 -17.20
C ILE A 50 -3.73 10.18 -18.13
N PHE A 51 -5.01 10.48 -18.26
CA PHE A 51 -5.49 11.64 -18.99
C PHE A 51 -6.49 12.43 -18.15
N TYR A 52 -6.37 13.76 -18.19
CA TYR A 52 -7.45 14.64 -17.74
C TYR A 52 -8.45 14.78 -18.89
N ALA A 53 -9.74 14.80 -18.59
CA ALA A 53 -10.78 14.99 -19.59
C ALA A 53 -12.02 15.68 -19.01
N LEU A 54 -12.84 16.24 -19.90
CA LEU A 54 -14.19 16.68 -19.58
C LEU A 54 -15.20 15.67 -20.13
N SER A 55 -15.92 14.99 -19.24
CA SER A 55 -17.11 14.22 -19.56
C SER A 55 -18.34 15.13 -19.57
N LYS A 56 -19.15 15.03 -20.62
CA LYS A 56 -20.44 15.73 -20.69
C LYS A 56 -21.41 15.33 -19.57
N ARG A 57 -21.28 14.11 -19.04
CA ARG A 57 -22.13 13.58 -17.97
C ARG A 57 -21.59 13.89 -16.57
N TYR A 58 -20.28 13.77 -16.38
CA TYR A 58 -19.65 13.78 -15.05
C TYR A 58 -18.79 15.02 -14.77
N GLY A 59 -18.60 15.91 -15.76
CA GLY A 59 -17.71 17.07 -15.64
C GLY A 59 -16.23 16.65 -15.73
N LYS A 60 -15.39 17.20 -14.87
CA LYS A 60 -13.95 16.89 -14.83
C LYS A 60 -13.71 15.45 -14.37
N VAL A 61 -12.97 14.68 -15.17
CA VAL A 61 -12.66 13.27 -14.91
C VAL A 61 -11.20 12.93 -15.20
N ILE A 62 -10.72 11.87 -14.57
CA ILE A 62 -9.48 11.19 -14.94
C ILE A 62 -9.84 9.96 -15.77
N LEU A 63 -9.30 9.86 -16.98
CA LEU A 63 -9.31 8.64 -17.78
C LEU A 63 -7.99 7.89 -17.52
N LYS A 64 -8.08 6.67 -16.99
CA LYS A 64 -6.92 5.80 -16.76
C LYS A 64 -7.02 4.55 -17.61
N ILE A 65 -5.94 4.23 -18.33
CA ILE A 65 -5.78 2.97 -19.08
C ILE A 65 -4.65 2.19 -18.43
N LEU A 66 -4.94 0.98 -17.97
CA LEU A 66 -4.00 0.18 -17.22
C LEU A 66 -3.04 -0.58 -18.15
N ILE A 67 -1.77 -0.62 -17.76
CA ILE A 67 -0.76 -1.42 -18.45
C ILE A 67 -0.63 -2.72 -17.66
N ASN A 68 -1.01 -3.83 -18.29
CA ASN A 68 -1.10 -5.12 -17.61
C ASN A 68 0.27 -5.56 -17.06
N ASN A 69 0.37 -5.71 -15.73
CA ASN A 69 1.53 -6.27 -15.04
C ASN A 69 1.27 -7.67 -14.45
N GLY A 70 0.14 -8.32 -14.81
CA GLY A 70 -0.20 -9.68 -14.37
C GLY A 70 -0.91 -9.78 -13.02
N PHE A 71 -0.97 -8.72 -12.23
CA PHE A 71 -1.64 -8.69 -10.90
C PHE A 71 -2.64 -7.56 -10.73
N ASP A 72 -2.89 -6.79 -11.79
CA ASP A 72 -3.76 -5.63 -11.73
C ASP A 72 -5.22 -6.01 -11.43
N LYS A 73 -5.67 -5.61 -10.25
CA LYS A 73 -7.05 -5.73 -9.76
C LYS A 73 -7.65 -4.37 -9.44
N GLU A 74 -7.05 -3.29 -9.94
CA GLU A 74 -7.34 -1.92 -9.54
C GLU A 74 -8.81 -1.55 -9.77
N ILE A 75 -9.37 -1.85 -10.95
CA ILE A 75 -10.80 -1.60 -11.25
C ILE A 75 -11.72 -2.34 -10.28
N LEU A 76 -11.40 -3.60 -9.94
CA LEU A 76 -12.20 -4.39 -9.02
C LEU A 76 -12.11 -3.84 -7.59
N ALA A 77 -10.91 -3.42 -7.17
CA ALA A 77 -10.70 -2.81 -5.87
C ALA A 77 -11.45 -1.47 -5.76
N LEU A 78 -11.33 -0.59 -6.77
CA LEU A 78 -12.05 0.68 -6.87
C LEU A 78 -13.55 0.50 -6.70
N LYS A 79 -14.15 -0.49 -7.38
CA LYS A 79 -15.57 -0.81 -7.25
C LYS A 79 -16.01 -1.17 -5.83
N LEU A 80 -15.16 -1.87 -5.09
CA LEU A 80 -15.47 -2.35 -3.74
C LEU A 80 -15.22 -1.29 -2.67
N PHE A 81 -14.25 -0.41 -2.90
CA PHE A 81 -13.92 0.68 -1.99
C PHE A 81 -14.87 1.90 -2.08
N GLN A 82 -15.75 1.96 -3.07
CA GLN A 82 -16.69 3.08 -3.25
C GLN A 82 -17.36 3.48 -1.93
N GLY A 83 -17.35 4.78 -1.62
CA GLY A 83 -17.81 5.33 -0.35
C GLY A 83 -17.38 6.78 -0.16
N GLU A 84 -17.62 7.33 1.03
CA GLU A 84 -17.46 8.78 1.32
C GLU A 84 -16.03 9.30 1.14
N ASN A 85 -15.02 8.52 1.53
CA ASN A 85 -13.60 8.92 1.49
C ASN A 85 -12.80 8.24 0.37
N PHE A 86 -13.46 7.68 -0.64
CA PHE A 86 -12.81 7.03 -1.76
C PHE A 86 -13.25 7.68 -3.06
N CYS A 87 -12.31 7.82 -3.99
CA CYS A 87 -12.59 8.43 -5.29
C CYS A 87 -13.69 7.67 -6.04
N LYS A 88 -14.62 8.42 -6.62
CA LYS A 88 -15.74 7.83 -7.36
C LYS A 88 -15.27 7.24 -8.67
N LEU A 89 -15.66 6.00 -8.91
CA LEU A 89 -15.52 5.34 -10.20
C LEU A 89 -16.80 5.57 -11.01
N TYR A 90 -16.69 6.18 -12.20
CA TYR A 90 -17.86 6.52 -13.00
C TYR A 90 -18.20 5.46 -14.04
N GLU A 91 -17.24 5.06 -14.87
CA GLU A 91 -17.43 4.06 -15.92
C GLU A 91 -16.13 3.25 -16.07
N TYR A 92 -16.23 1.99 -16.48
CA TYR A 92 -15.05 1.14 -16.69
C TYR A 92 -15.30 0.04 -17.72
N SER A 93 -14.21 -0.54 -18.22
CA SER A 93 -14.16 -1.74 -19.04
C SER A 93 -13.07 -2.66 -18.51
N LEU A 94 -13.45 -3.87 -18.10
CA LEU A 94 -12.49 -4.88 -17.65
C LEU A 94 -11.70 -5.46 -18.83
N ASP A 95 -12.34 -5.60 -19.99
CA ASP A 95 -11.73 -6.18 -21.19
C ASP A 95 -10.62 -5.26 -21.75
N ASP A 96 -10.92 -3.97 -21.87
CA ASP A 96 -9.98 -2.96 -22.37
C ASP A 96 -9.14 -2.32 -21.24
N LYS A 97 -9.35 -2.74 -19.99
CA LYS A 97 -8.64 -2.28 -18.79
C LYS A 97 -8.56 -0.75 -18.67
N VAL A 98 -9.70 -0.11 -18.83
CA VAL A 98 -9.81 1.35 -18.88
C VAL A 98 -10.99 1.79 -18.05
N TYR A 99 -10.85 2.94 -17.40
CA TYR A 99 -11.92 3.51 -16.62
C TYR A 99 -11.84 5.04 -16.55
N ILE A 100 -12.96 5.67 -16.20
CA ILE A 100 -13.01 7.07 -15.80
C ILE A 100 -13.43 7.22 -14.35
N MET A 101 -12.76 8.12 -13.63
CA MET A 101 -13.01 8.41 -12.23
C MET A 101 -13.07 9.91 -11.96
N GLU A 102 -13.51 10.27 -10.76
CA GLU A 102 -13.51 11.64 -10.25
C GLU A 102 -12.11 12.26 -10.31
N GLN A 103 -12.04 13.49 -10.80
CA GLN A 103 -10.85 14.30 -10.67
C GLN A 103 -10.91 15.05 -9.36
N ILE A 104 -10.02 14.70 -8.42
CA ILE A 104 -9.87 15.44 -7.17
C ILE A 104 -9.23 16.79 -7.47
N VAL A 105 -9.81 17.86 -6.95
CA VAL A 105 -9.31 19.23 -7.06
C VAL A 105 -9.30 19.83 -5.65
N PRO A 106 -8.24 20.52 -5.20
CA PRO A 106 -6.98 20.82 -5.90
C PRO A 106 -5.99 19.65 -5.98
N ALA A 107 -6.27 18.51 -5.32
CA ALA A 107 -5.41 17.32 -5.27
C ALA A 107 -4.02 17.55 -4.64
N TYR A 108 -3.95 18.37 -3.58
CA TYR A 108 -2.75 18.36 -2.73
C TYR A 108 -2.62 17.02 -2.03
N THR A 109 -1.45 16.40 -2.08
CA THR A 109 -1.17 15.17 -1.35
C THR A 109 -1.27 15.40 0.16
N LEU A 110 -1.41 14.32 0.94
CA LEU A 110 -1.43 14.44 2.38
C LEU A 110 -0.14 15.07 2.92
N TYR A 111 0.99 14.76 2.29
CA TYR A 111 2.29 15.29 2.70
C TYR A 111 2.39 16.81 2.49
N GLU A 112 1.90 17.32 1.37
CA GLU A 112 1.91 18.75 1.04
C GLU A 112 0.91 19.56 1.87
N SER A 113 -0.20 18.94 2.25
CA SER A 113 -1.36 19.65 2.79
C SER A 113 -1.47 19.66 4.32
N ALA A 114 -0.67 18.84 5.02
CA ALA A 114 -0.74 18.72 6.47
C ALA A 114 0.64 18.46 7.12
N PRO A 115 0.92 19.03 8.31
CA PRO A 115 2.10 18.70 9.10
C PRO A 115 2.05 17.27 9.66
N ARG A 116 3.22 16.68 9.94
CA ARG A 116 3.40 15.27 10.38
C ARG A 116 2.37 14.78 11.41
N ASN A 117 2.15 15.52 12.49
CA ASN A 117 1.19 15.12 13.53
C ASN A 117 -0.27 15.08 13.05
N GLU A 118 -0.65 15.95 12.11
CA GLU A 118 -1.98 15.93 11.51
C GLU A 118 -2.10 14.80 10.49
N ARG A 119 -1.04 14.50 9.73
CA ARG A 119 -1.01 13.35 8.81
C ARG A 119 -1.27 12.03 9.53
N ILE A 120 -0.69 11.83 10.71
CA ILE A 120 -0.95 10.66 11.56
C ILE A 120 -2.45 10.55 11.90
N LYS A 121 -3.08 11.65 12.30
CA LYS A 121 -4.51 11.67 12.65
C LYS A 121 -5.38 11.32 11.45
N ILE A 122 -5.13 11.99 10.32
CA ILE A 122 -5.88 11.80 9.07
C ILE A 122 -5.73 10.36 8.55
N ALA A 123 -4.51 9.82 8.54
CA ALA A 123 -4.26 8.44 8.16
C ALA A 123 -4.98 7.45 9.08
N GLY A 124 -4.98 7.71 10.40
CA GLY A 124 -5.71 6.88 11.36
C GLY A 124 -7.24 6.91 11.19
N GLU A 125 -7.81 8.06 10.80
CA GLU A 125 -9.24 8.20 10.49
C GLU A 125 -9.62 7.45 9.22
N ILE A 126 -8.82 7.60 8.15
CA ILE A 126 -9.00 6.86 6.90
C ILE A 126 -8.92 5.34 7.16
N PHE A 127 -7.88 4.90 7.88
CA PHE A 127 -7.62 3.49 8.17
C PHE A 127 -8.80 2.78 8.85
N LYS A 128 -9.50 3.45 9.79
CA LYS A 128 -10.62 2.89 10.55
C LYS A 128 -11.84 2.49 9.71
N GLY A 129 -12.04 3.12 8.54
CA GLY A 129 -13.19 2.87 7.66
C GLY A 129 -12.87 2.26 6.29
N LEU A 130 -11.58 2.14 5.97
CA LEU A 130 -11.09 1.78 4.63
C LEU A 130 -11.44 0.33 4.26
N HIS A 131 -11.00 -0.61 5.09
CA HIS A 131 -11.00 -2.05 4.80
C HIS A 131 -12.39 -2.67 4.66
N LYS A 132 -12.58 -3.54 3.65
CA LYS A 132 -13.89 -4.16 3.34
C LYS A 132 -13.85 -5.68 3.41
N THR A 133 -14.93 -6.31 3.83
CA THR A 133 -15.11 -7.77 3.68
C THR A 133 -15.40 -8.11 2.24
N VAL A 134 -14.71 -9.11 1.69
CA VAL A 134 -14.92 -9.56 0.30
C VAL A 134 -14.87 -11.08 0.20
N PRO A 135 -15.50 -11.70 -0.82
CA PRO A 135 -15.36 -13.13 -1.05
C PRO A 135 -13.90 -13.51 -1.30
N TYR A 136 -13.44 -14.57 -0.64
CA TYR A 136 -12.16 -15.22 -0.94
C TYR A 136 -12.10 -15.58 -2.44
N SER A 137 -10.91 -15.49 -3.05
CA SER A 137 -10.57 -15.74 -4.47
C SER A 137 -10.60 -14.56 -5.46
N THR A 138 -11.06 -13.37 -5.06
CA THR A 138 -11.14 -12.23 -6.00
C THR A 138 -9.78 -11.53 -6.20
N PHE A 139 -9.02 -11.39 -5.11
CA PHE A 139 -7.74 -10.70 -5.03
C PHE A 139 -6.66 -11.66 -4.52
N PRO A 140 -5.37 -11.45 -4.87
CA PRO A 140 -4.30 -12.18 -4.22
C PRO A 140 -4.30 -11.89 -2.73
N THR A 141 -3.89 -12.87 -1.94
CA THR A 141 -3.59 -12.67 -0.51
C THR A 141 -2.26 -11.96 -0.34
N TYR A 142 -2.03 -11.32 0.81
CA TYR A 142 -0.76 -10.65 1.11
C TYR A 142 0.40 -11.65 1.13
N THR A 143 0.14 -12.91 1.51
CA THR A 143 1.11 -14.01 1.39
C THR A 143 1.41 -14.36 -0.07
N GLU A 144 0.40 -14.51 -0.94
CA GLU A 144 0.65 -14.73 -2.37
C GLU A 144 1.38 -13.56 -3.02
N TRP A 145 1.11 -12.34 -2.54
CA TRP A 145 1.81 -11.12 -2.96
C TRP A 145 3.30 -11.21 -2.62
N PHE A 146 3.64 -11.54 -1.38
CA PHE A 146 5.03 -11.76 -0.94
C PHE A 146 5.71 -12.88 -1.75
N GLU A 147 5.04 -14.02 -1.92
CA GLU A 147 5.55 -15.19 -2.64
C GLU A 147 5.85 -14.91 -4.12
N ALA A 148 5.16 -13.93 -4.73
CA ALA A 148 5.44 -13.54 -6.11
C ALA A 148 6.87 -13.00 -6.27
N GLY A 149 7.38 -12.21 -5.32
CA GLY A 149 8.75 -11.72 -5.33
C GLY A 149 9.76 -12.86 -5.22
N LYS A 150 9.55 -13.76 -4.24
CA LYS A 150 10.39 -14.96 -4.04
C LYS A 150 10.47 -15.83 -5.30
N LYS A 151 9.33 -16.07 -5.96
CA LYS A 151 9.28 -16.83 -7.21
C LYS A 151 9.94 -16.09 -8.38
N GLY A 152 9.78 -14.77 -8.45
CA GLY A 152 10.35 -13.94 -9.50
C GLY A 152 11.87 -13.86 -9.44
N THR A 153 12.44 -13.86 -8.23
CA THR A 153 13.90 -13.78 -8.06
C THR A 153 14.59 -15.13 -7.93
N LYS A 154 13.88 -16.26 -7.80
CA LYS A 154 14.45 -17.58 -7.47
C LYS A 154 15.67 -18.05 -8.28
N ASN A 155 15.81 -17.55 -9.52
CA ASN A 155 16.89 -17.93 -10.44
C ASN A 155 18.00 -16.85 -10.54
N ARG A 156 17.94 -15.81 -9.71
CA ARG A 156 18.93 -14.73 -9.66
C ARG A 156 20.05 -15.10 -8.71
N GLU A 157 21.22 -15.40 -9.27
CA GLU A 157 22.42 -15.76 -8.50
C GLU A 157 23.01 -14.55 -7.75
N ASP A 158 22.88 -13.35 -8.32
CA ASP A 158 23.38 -12.11 -7.71
C ASP A 158 22.66 -11.76 -6.39
N CYS A 159 21.46 -12.29 -6.15
CA CYS A 159 20.65 -12.01 -4.96
C CYS A 159 20.94 -12.94 -3.75
N GLU A 160 21.94 -13.84 -3.84
CA GLU A 160 22.20 -14.87 -2.82
C GLU A 160 22.32 -14.29 -1.39
N GLU A 161 23.07 -13.20 -1.22
CA GLU A 161 23.26 -12.55 0.08
C GLU A 161 21.98 -11.90 0.64
N LEU A 162 21.00 -11.62 -0.22
CA LEU A 162 19.75 -10.98 0.15
C LEU A 162 18.67 -12.00 0.57
N TYR A 163 18.79 -13.27 0.17
CA TYR A 163 17.77 -14.29 0.48
C TYR A 163 17.57 -14.53 1.98
N GLN A 164 18.60 -14.33 2.80
CA GLN A 164 18.45 -14.39 4.26
C GLN A 164 17.42 -13.38 4.79
N TYR A 165 17.30 -12.21 4.15
CA TYR A 165 16.30 -11.20 4.51
C TYR A 165 14.92 -11.62 4.00
N LEU A 166 14.83 -12.16 2.79
CA LEU A 166 13.59 -12.71 2.25
C LEU A 166 13.02 -13.82 3.17
N ASP A 167 13.84 -14.79 3.56
CA ASP A 167 13.43 -15.89 4.46
C ASP A 167 13.09 -15.40 5.88
N SER A 168 13.76 -14.35 6.35
CA SER A 168 13.42 -13.70 7.62
C SER A 168 12.05 -13.03 7.57
N ALA A 169 11.77 -12.26 6.51
CA ALA A 169 10.49 -11.60 6.31
C ALA A 169 9.34 -12.62 6.12
N GLU A 170 9.56 -13.73 5.41
CA GLU A 170 8.57 -14.81 5.26
C GLU A 170 8.15 -15.41 6.61
N ARG A 171 9.13 -15.67 7.48
CA ARG A 171 8.87 -16.15 8.86
C ARG A 171 8.09 -15.13 9.67
N MET A 172 8.46 -13.84 9.59
CA MET A 172 7.73 -12.77 10.27
C MET A 172 6.29 -12.63 9.76
N LEU A 173 6.10 -12.67 8.44
CA LEU A 173 4.78 -12.65 7.81
C LEU A 173 3.92 -13.80 8.34
N THR A 174 4.47 -15.01 8.35
CA THR A 174 3.81 -16.20 8.89
C THR A 174 3.40 -16.01 10.36
N ASP A 175 4.26 -15.44 11.18
CA ASP A 175 3.96 -15.20 12.60
C ASP A 175 2.91 -14.10 12.81
N ILE A 176 2.95 -13.02 12.02
CA ILE A 176 1.92 -11.97 12.06
C ILE A 176 0.57 -12.55 11.63
N CYS A 177 0.50 -13.33 10.56
CA CYS A 177 -0.75 -13.95 10.11
C CYS A 177 -1.36 -14.93 11.15
N LYS A 178 -0.56 -15.51 12.06
CA LYS A 178 -1.08 -16.29 13.19
C LYS A 178 -1.73 -15.41 14.26
N MET A 179 -1.19 -14.22 14.50
CA MET A 179 -1.69 -13.27 15.50
C MET A 179 -2.86 -12.42 14.97
N TYR A 180 -2.84 -12.13 13.68
CA TYR A 180 -3.76 -11.25 12.95
C TYR A 180 -4.32 -12.02 11.75
N SER A 181 -5.56 -12.49 11.87
CA SER A 181 -6.16 -13.46 10.96
C SER A 181 -7.37 -12.93 10.20
N ARG A 182 -7.63 -11.61 10.22
CA ARG A 182 -8.69 -11.03 9.42
C ARG A 182 -8.30 -11.10 7.94
N ASN A 183 -9.30 -11.37 7.10
CA ASN A 183 -9.15 -11.40 5.65
C ASN A 183 -10.05 -10.33 5.05
N LEU A 184 -9.53 -9.11 5.01
CA LEU A 184 -10.21 -7.95 4.46
C LEU A 184 -9.49 -7.51 3.17
N LEU A 185 -10.23 -6.83 2.31
CA LEU A 185 -9.65 -6.09 1.20
C LEU A 185 -8.87 -4.89 1.77
N LEU A 186 -7.56 -4.90 1.54
CA LEU A 186 -6.65 -3.80 1.82
C LEU A 186 -6.48 -2.94 0.58
N HIS A 187 -6.07 -1.68 0.78
CA HIS A 187 -5.66 -0.81 -0.32
C HIS A 187 -4.46 -1.41 -1.05
N GLY A 188 -3.46 -1.86 -0.28
CA GLY A 188 -2.24 -2.48 -0.77
C GLY A 188 -1.19 -1.48 -1.28
N ASP A 189 -1.46 -0.18 -1.16
CA ASP A 189 -0.54 0.88 -1.58
C ASP A 189 -0.88 2.22 -0.92
N LEU A 190 -1.28 2.19 0.35
CA LEU A 190 -1.73 3.39 1.03
C LEU A 190 -0.52 4.24 1.43
N HIS A 191 -0.27 5.33 0.71
CA HIS A 191 0.77 6.32 1.02
C HIS A 191 0.24 7.76 0.82
N HIS A 192 1.06 8.76 1.11
CA HIS A 192 0.61 10.15 1.17
C HIS A 192 0.13 10.70 -0.17
N GLU A 193 0.70 10.22 -1.28
CA GLU A 193 0.28 10.66 -2.63
C GLU A 193 -1.06 10.05 -3.05
N ASN A 194 -1.43 8.89 -2.48
CA ASN A 194 -2.73 8.26 -2.68
C ASN A 194 -3.83 8.78 -1.74
N ILE A 195 -3.52 9.78 -0.90
CA ILE A 195 -4.47 10.45 -0.01
C ILE A 195 -4.49 11.93 -0.38
N LEU A 196 -5.52 12.35 -1.11
CA LEU A 196 -5.62 13.68 -1.70
C LEU A 196 -6.59 14.57 -0.94
N LYS A 197 -6.18 15.80 -0.63
CA LYS A 197 -7.07 16.82 -0.09
C LYS A 197 -8.01 17.32 -1.18
N ASN A 198 -9.30 17.23 -0.92
CA ASN A 198 -10.34 17.73 -1.81
C ASN A 198 -10.73 19.18 -1.48
N GLU A 199 -11.49 19.81 -2.37
CA GLU A 199 -11.93 21.21 -2.26
C GLU A 199 -12.79 21.50 -1.03
N ASN A 200 -13.44 20.47 -0.46
CA ASN A 200 -14.25 20.59 0.75
C ASN A 200 -13.39 20.51 2.03
N GLY A 201 -12.08 20.36 1.91
CA GLY A 201 -11.13 20.24 3.02
C GLY A 201 -11.02 18.83 3.61
N GLY A 202 -11.76 17.85 3.07
CA GLY A 202 -11.64 16.44 3.41
C GLY A 202 -10.53 15.75 2.62
N TYR A 203 -10.33 14.45 2.89
CA TYR A 203 -9.33 13.62 2.22
C TYR A 203 -9.99 12.46 1.49
N THR A 204 -9.56 12.25 0.24
CA THR A 204 -10.06 11.22 -0.66
C THR A 204 -8.92 10.28 -1.02
N VAL A 205 -9.15 8.97 -0.86
CA VAL A 205 -8.21 7.91 -1.22
C VAL A 205 -8.38 7.52 -2.69
N ILE A 206 -7.27 7.25 -3.37
CA ILE A 206 -7.20 6.85 -4.78
C ILE A 206 -6.25 5.66 -4.98
N ASP A 207 -6.33 5.05 -6.16
CA ASP A 207 -5.34 4.08 -6.67
C ASP A 207 -5.10 2.80 -5.82
N PRO A 208 -6.15 2.04 -5.48
CA PRO A 208 -5.99 0.80 -4.72
C PRO A 208 -5.45 -0.34 -5.60
N LYS A 209 -4.39 -1.00 -5.15
CA LYS A 209 -3.89 -2.25 -5.78
C LYS A 209 -4.83 -3.43 -5.53
N GLY A 210 -5.39 -3.51 -4.32
CA GLY A 210 -6.34 -4.55 -3.90
C GLY A 210 -5.69 -5.89 -3.58
N VAL A 211 -5.55 -6.18 -2.28
CA VAL A 211 -5.04 -7.44 -1.74
C VAL A 211 -5.90 -7.90 -0.57
N ILE A 212 -5.99 -9.21 -0.34
CA ILE A 212 -6.59 -9.77 0.87
C ILE A 212 -5.55 -9.92 1.99
N GLY A 213 -5.83 -9.37 3.16
CA GLY A 213 -5.01 -9.59 4.36
C GLY A 213 -5.61 -8.96 5.60
N ASP A 214 -4.86 -8.97 6.69
CA ASP A 214 -5.23 -8.22 7.89
C ASP A 214 -4.81 -6.74 7.72
N PRO A 215 -5.66 -5.77 8.14
CA PRO A 215 -5.35 -4.34 8.10
C PRO A 215 -3.98 -3.92 8.62
N VAL A 216 -3.33 -4.68 9.51
CA VAL A 216 -1.98 -4.35 10.00
C VAL A 216 -0.94 -4.16 8.89
N PHE A 217 -1.16 -4.77 7.72
CA PHE A 217 -0.25 -4.66 6.57
C PHE A 217 -0.44 -3.38 5.74
N ASP A 218 -1.52 -2.61 5.90
CA ASP A 218 -1.86 -1.51 4.98
C ASP A 218 -1.25 -0.15 5.36
N LEU A 219 -0.40 -0.09 6.40
CA LEU A 219 0.26 1.14 6.86
C LEU A 219 1.77 1.17 6.62
N SER A 220 2.37 0.05 6.21
CA SER A 220 3.82 -0.05 5.98
C SER A 220 4.30 0.92 4.89
N ARG A 221 3.56 0.99 3.79
CA ARG A 221 3.79 1.87 2.64
C ARG A 221 3.68 3.35 3.02
N PHE A 222 2.74 3.69 3.90
CA PHE A 222 2.58 5.02 4.48
C PHE A 222 3.78 5.42 5.34
N ILE A 223 4.23 4.51 6.21
CA ILE A 223 5.40 4.75 7.08
C ILE A 223 6.65 5.01 6.23
N LEU A 224 6.86 4.23 5.17
CA LEU A 224 8.04 4.39 4.32
C LEU A 224 8.03 5.71 3.52
N ASP A 225 6.87 6.11 3.00
CA ASP A 225 6.69 7.36 2.26
C ASP A 225 6.81 8.62 3.15
N GLU A 226 6.45 8.52 4.43
CA GLU A 226 6.67 9.60 5.41
C GLU A 226 8.16 10.01 5.48
N PHE A 227 9.08 9.07 5.25
CA PHE A 227 10.52 9.30 5.20
C PHE A 227 11.07 9.37 3.77
N ARG A 228 10.22 9.71 2.79
CA ARG A 228 10.61 9.89 1.38
C ARG A 228 11.33 8.67 0.80
N ASP A 229 10.89 7.48 1.18
CA ASP A 229 11.50 6.23 0.74
C ASP A 229 12.96 6.09 1.15
N ASP A 230 13.38 6.78 2.22
CA ASP A 230 14.72 6.70 2.78
C ASP A 230 14.63 6.60 4.30
N LEU A 231 14.71 5.37 4.82
CA LEU A 231 14.68 5.12 6.27
C LEU A 231 15.98 5.58 6.98
N THR A 232 16.98 6.05 6.24
CA THR A 232 18.21 6.66 6.80
C THR A 232 18.12 8.18 6.89
N SER A 233 17.07 8.79 6.33
CA SER A 233 16.89 10.25 6.28
C SER A 233 16.72 10.90 7.66
N GLU A 234 16.27 10.12 8.65
CA GLU A 234 16.09 10.57 10.03
C GLU A 234 16.68 9.57 11.05
N PRO A 235 17.02 10.05 12.27
CA PRO A 235 17.48 9.16 13.34
C PRO A 235 16.46 8.06 13.67
N LYS A 236 16.98 6.87 14.01
CA LYS A 236 16.19 5.67 14.33
C LYS A 236 15.11 5.90 15.40
N ASP A 237 15.40 6.68 16.42
CA ASP A 237 14.46 7.02 17.49
C ASP A 237 13.29 7.89 16.99
N VAL A 238 13.54 8.78 16.02
CA VAL A 238 12.50 9.60 15.39
C VAL A 238 11.58 8.75 14.52
N VAL A 239 12.15 7.81 13.73
CA VAL A 239 11.36 6.85 12.94
C VAL A 239 10.49 6.00 13.84
N ILE A 240 11.06 5.44 14.92
CA ILE A 240 10.32 4.61 15.88
C ILE A 240 9.23 5.41 16.62
N ASP A 241 9.50 6.67 17.00
CA ASP A 241 8.50 7.54 17.62
C ASP A 241 7.32 7.83 16.68
N PHE A 242 7.60 8.09 15.40
CA PHE A 242 6.54 8.24 14.39
C PHE A 242 5.68 6.98 14.28
N VAL A 243 6.30 5.81 14.14
CA VAL A 243 5.59 4.53 14.02
C VAL A 243 4.79 4.22 15.28
N GLN A 244 5.32 4.57 16.46
CA GLN A 244 4.60 4.42 17.73
C GLN A 244 3.34 5.30 17.75
N LYS A 245 3.45 6.58 17.42
CA LYS A 245 2.30 7.51 17.40
C LYS A 245 1.24 7.09 16.38
N LEU A 246 1.67 6.61 15.21
CA LEU A 246 0.76 6.06 14.21
C LEU A 246 0.04 4.83 14.75
N GLY A 247 0.79 3.88 15.31
CA GLY A 247 0.26 2.66 15.93
C GLY A 247 -0.75 2.95 17.04
N ASP A 248 -0.44 3.90 17.94
CA ASP A 248 -1.34 4.32 19.02
C ASP A 248 -2.66 4.88 18.47
N GLY A 249 -2.63 5.60 17.33
CA GLY A 249 -3.81 6.18 16.69
C GLY A 249 -4.78 5.14 16.09
N VAL A 250 -4.26 3.97 15.70
CA VAL A 250 -5.02 2.88 15.06
C VAL A 250 -5.16 1.63 15.92
N GLY A 251 -4.53 1.60 17.10
CA GLY A 251 -4.56 0.46 18.03
C GLY A 251 -3.69 -0.72 17.59
N ILE A 252 -2.59 -0.48 16.86
CA ILE A 252 -1.65 -1.52 16.45
C ILE A 252 -0.32 -1.29 17.17
N PRO A 253 0.25 -2.31 17.85
CA PRO A 253 1.53 -2.15 18.53
C PRO A 253 2.65 -1.74 17.56
N CYS A 254 3.48 -0.77 17.96
CA CYS A 254 4.62 -0.29 17.17
C CYS A 254 5.51 -1.42 16.65
N GLU A 255 5.76 -2.45 17.46
CA GLU A 255 6.58 -3.61 17.05
C GLU A 255 5.98 -4.39 15.88
N ILE A 256 4.65 -4.44 15.76
CA ILE A 256 3.97 -5.10 14.65
C ILE A 256 4.12 -4.25 13.40
N LEU A 257 3.90 -2.93 13.50
CA LEU A 257 4.09 -2.02 12.36
C LEU A 257 5.54 -2.00 11.86
N LEU A 258 6.54 -2.06 12.74
CA LEU A 258 7.95 -2.13 12.32
C LEU A 258 8.27 -3.46 11.60
N ARG A 259 7.64 -4.57 12.00
CA ARG A 259 7.76 -5.85 11.27
C ARG A 259 7.04 -5.80 9.92
N CYS A 260 5.84 -5.20 9.86
CA CYS A 260 5.13 -4.97 8.60
C CYS A 260 5.94 -4.07 7.65
N LEU A 261 6.57 -3.00 8.17
CA LEU A 261 7.47 -2.14 7.41
C LEU A 261 8.63 -2.95 6.80
N TYR A 262 9.26 -3.82 7.58
CA TYR A 262 10.31 -4.69 7.06
C TYR A 262 9.79 -5.62 5.94
N ILE A 263 8.64 -6.28 6.13
CA ILE A 263 8.03 -7.12 5.10
C ILE A 263 7.76 -6.31 3.83
N GLU A 264 7.25 -5.09 3.96
CA GLU A 264 7.00 -4.18 2.83
C GLU A 264 8.27 -3.82 2.07
N THR A 265 9.37 -3.50 2.76
CA THR A 265 10.65 -3.22 2.08
C THR A 265 11.17 -4.42 1.30
N VAL A 266 10.92 -5.64 1.79
CA VAL A 266 11.27 -6.88 1.09
C VAL A 266 10.35 -7.08 -0.12
N ILE A 267 9.04 -6.88 0.01
CA ILE A 267 8.10 -6.97 -1.12
C ILE A 267 8.51 -5.97 -2.21
N TRP A 268 8.76 -4.72 -1.84
CA TRP A 268 9.13 -3.68 -2.81
C TRP A 268 10.39 -4.08 -3.57
N LEU A 269 11.47 -4.40 -2.86
CA LEU A 269 12.73 -4.79 -3.49
C LEU A 269 12.60 -6.06 -4.36
N PHE A 270 12.07 -7.16 -3.80
CA PHE A 270 12.09 -8.44 -4.50
C PHE A 270 11.03 -8.55 -5.59
N ARG A 271 9.83 -8.01 -5.36
CA ARG A 271 8.72 -8.15 -6.30
C ARG A 271 8.65 -7.02 -7.32
N GLU A 272 8.74 -5.76 -6.89
CA GLU A 272 8.52 -4.65 -7.84
C GLU A 272 9.77 -4.35 -8.66
N GLU A 273 10.97 -4.56 -8.10
CA GLU A 273 12.21 -4.21 -8.81
C GLU A 273 12.96 -5.46 -9.31
N LEU A 274 13.45 -6.30 -8.40
CA LEU A 274 14.36 -7.40 -8.78
C LEU A 274 13.70 -8.46 -9.67
N ALA A 275 12.42 -8.79 -9.44
CA ALA A 275 11.68 -9.71 -10.30
C ALA A 275 11.42 -9.14 -11.70
N ASN A 276 11.49 -7.82 -11.87
CA ASN A 276 11.35 -7.14 -13.16
C ASN A 276 12.70 -6.92 -13.87
N GLY A 277 13.81 -7.38 -13.28
CA GLY A 277 15.12 -7.41 -13.92
C GLY A 277 16.07 -6.28 -13.53
N GLU A 278 15.66 -5.40 -12.61
CA GLU A 278 16.51 -4.31 -12.11
C GLU A 278 17.80 -4.85 -11.48
N SER A 279 18.92 -4.14 -11.67
CA SER A 279 20.20 -4.54 -11.08
C SER A 279 20.27 -4.21 -9.58
N LEU A 280 21.19 -4.86 -8.86
CA LEU A 280 21.44 -4.52 -7.45
C LEU A 280 21.97 -3.09 -7.27
N GLU A 281 22.68 -2.57 -8.27
CA GLU A 281 23.19 -1.19 -8.28
C GLU A 281 22.03 -0.19 -8.34
N GLU A 282 21.05 -0.42 -9.22
CA GLU A 282 19.82 0.38 -9.31
C GLU A 282 18.99 0.29 -8.03
N CYS A 283 19.02 -0.87 -7.35
CA CYS A 283 18.27 -1.13 -6.12
C CYS A 283 19.00 -0.74 -4.82
N GLN A 284 20.15 -0.05 -4.87
CA GLN A 284 21.01 0.15 -3.70
C GLN A 284 20.29 0.82 -2.51
N GLN A 285 19.43 1.81 -2.78
CA GLN A 285 18.66 2.50 -1.73
C GLN A 285 17.60 1.57 -1.11
N LEU A 286 16.91 0.75 -1.92
CA LEU A 286 15.92 -0.21 -1.43
C LEU A 286 16.56 -1.31 -0.60
N ILE A 287 17.74 -1.79 -0.99
CA ILE A 287 18.55 -2.72 -0.18
C ILE A 287 18.91 -2.09 1.17
N THR A 288 19.26 -0.80 1.18
CA THR A 288 19.57 -0.06 2.41
C THR A 288 18.34 0.04 3.32
N ASN A 289 17.18 0.43 2.78
CA ASN A 289 15.92 0.47 3.52
C ASN A 289 15.56 -0.90 4.12
N MET A 290 15.71 -1.98 3.35
CA MET A 290 15.44 -3.33 3.81
C MET A 290 16.31 -3.71 5.02
N LYS A 291 17.61 -3.39 4.97
CA LYS A 291 18.54 -3.66 6.07
C LYS A 291 18.20 -2.84 7.32
N VAL A 292 17.86 -1.57 7.16
CA VAL A 292 17.46 -0.70 8.27
C VAL A 292 16.14 -1.17 8.90
N ALA A 293 15.14 -1.50 8.07
CA ALA A 293 13.86 -2.01 8.55
C ALA A 293 14.01 -3.36 9.26
N TYR A 294 14.91 -4.23 8.78
CA TYR A 294 15.29 -5.47 9.45
C TYR A 294 15.80 -5.20 10.89
N GLU A 295 16.67 -4.21 11.08
CA GLU A 295 17.13 -3.83 12.42
C GLU A 295 16.01 -3.31 13.31
N PHE A 296 15.09 -2.50 12.76
CA PHE A 296 13.94 -2.00 13.51
C PHE A 296 13.07 -3.15 14.03
N ALA A 297 12.75 -4.10 13.15
CA ALA A 297 11.91 -5.27 13.45
C ALA A 297 12.51 -6.20 14.53
N HIS A 298 13.84 -6.20 14.72
CA HIS A 298 14.54 -7.05 15.69
C HIS A 298 14.95 -6.33 16.98
N SER A 299 15.05 -5.00 16.98
CA SER A 299 15.63 -4.22 18.08
C SER A 299 14.87 -4.21 19.42
N ARG A 300 13.59 -4.63 19.47
CA ARG A 300 12.79 -4.59 20.72
C ARG A 300 12.72 -5.90 21.51
N LYS A 301 13.32 -7.01 21.04
CA LYS A 301 13.41 -8.25 21.85
C LYS A 301 14.28 -8.09 23.11
N GLU A 302 15.21 -7.13 23.14
CA GLU A 302 16.17 -7.01 24.24
C GLU A 302 15.62 -6.24 25.47
N LYS A 303 14.60 -5.38 25.30
CA LYS A 303 14.13 -4.54 26.42
C LYS A 303 13.25 -5.26 27.44
N TYR A 304 12.65 -6.39 27.06
CA TYR A 304 11.77 -7.19 27.93
C TYR A 304 12.43 -8.45 28.52
N MET A 305 13.67 -8.77 28.11
CA MET A 305 14.49 -9.84 28.69
C MET A 305 15.30 -9.37 29.91
N GLY A 306 15.28 -8.07 30.25
CA GLY A 306 16.10 -7.45 31.30
C GLY A 306 15.33 -6.99 32.55
N GLN A 307 14.05 -7.33 32.70
CA GLN A 307 13.23 -6.99 33.88
C GLN A 307 12.62 -8.20 34.61
N GLU A 308 13.13 -9.41 34.38
CA GLU A 308 12.96 -10.49 35.35
C GLU A 308 14.29 -10.70 36.07
N LEU A 309 14.32 -10.28 37.34
CA LEU A 309 15.18 -10.73 38.46
C LEU A 309 15.47 -9.55 39.40
N HIS A 310 14.44 -8.97 40.02
CA HIS A 310 14.60 -8.42 41.37
C HIS A 310 13.27 -8.35 42.12
N GLY A 311 13.15 -9.21 43.15
CA GLY A 311 12.31 -8.96 44.32
C GLY A 311 10.96 -9.68 44.35
N PHE A 312 10.92 -10.88 44.95
CA PHE A 312 10.49 -11.04 46.35
C PHE A 312 10.42 -12.54 46.69
N CYS A 313 11.40 -13.02 47.48
CA CYS A 313 11.21 -14.22 48.28
C CYS A 313 10.32 -13.84 49.48
N GLY A 314 9.13 -14.43 49.56
CA GLY A 314 8.21 -14.20 50.67
C GLY A 314 7.15 -15.30 50.76
N GLY A 315 7.45 -16.29 51.61
CA GLY A 315 6.56 -17.19 52.36
C GLY A 315 5.13 -17.50 51.88
N ASN A 316 4.92 -18.81 51.69
CA ASN A 316 3.68 -19.58 51.89
C ASN A 316 2.52 -18.85 52.59
N GLU A 317 1.33 -18.90 51.99
CA GLU A 317 0.16 -19.49 52.65
C GLU A 317 -0.94 -19.86 51.63
N VAL A 318 -1.29 -21.14 51.63
CA VAL A 318 -2.42 -21.74 50.91
C VAL A 318 -3.71 -21.38 51.66
N LYS A 319 -4.69 -20.78 50.98
CA LYS A 319 -6.10 -20.89 51.38
C LYS A 319 -7.00 -21.08 50.16
N ASP A 320 -7.47 -22.32 50.04
CA ASP A 320 -8.73 -22.73 49.42
C ASP A 320 -9.85 -21.73 49.70
N TYR A 321 -10.63 -21.36 48.68
CA TYR A 321 -12.09 -21.28 48.80
C TYR A 321 -12.73 -21.55 47.44
N THR A 322 -13.26 -22.77 47.31
CA THR A 322 -14.35 -23.09 46.38
C THR A 322 -15.63 -22.46 46.92
N LEU A 323 -16.32 -21.60 46.16
CA LEU A 323 -17.79 -21.60 46.16
C LEU A 323 -18.40 -20.90 44.93
N ILE A 324 -19.19 -21.73 44.24
CA ILE A 324 -20.23 -21.51 43.23
C ILE A 324 -21.13 -20.29 43.53
N ARG A 325 -21.49 -19.52 42.47
CA ARG A 325 -22.89 -19.25 42.09
C ARG A 325 -23.02 -18.51 40.76
N GLU A 326 -23.58 -19.22 39.79
CA GLU A 326 -24.38 -18.66 38.70
C GLU A 326 -25.56 -17.86 39.28
N THR A 327 -25.88 -16.71 38.70
CA THR A 327 -27.29 -16.31 38.49
C THR A 327 -27.37 -15.32 37.32
N GLN A 328 -28.18 -15.69 36.32
CA GLN A 328 -28.66 -14.86 35.21
C GLN A 328 -29.60 -13.73 35.68
N ILE A 329 -30.05 -12.94 34.69
CA ILE A 329 -31.28 -12.12 34.60
C ILE A 329 -31.00 -10.61 34.87
N TYR A 330 -31.30 -9.63 34.00
CA TYR A 330 -32.18 -9.47 32.81
C TYR A 330 -31.46 -8.63 31.74
#